data_AF-A0A178U9W5-F1
#
_entry.id   AF-A0A178U9W5-F1
#
_cell.length_a   1.000
_cell.length_b   1.000
_cell.length_c   1.000
_cell.angle_alpha   90.00
_cell.angle_beta   90.00
_cell.angle_gamma   90.00
#
_symmetry.space_group_name_H-M   'P 1'
#
loop_
_entity.id
_entity.type
_entity.pdbx_description
1 polymer ?
#
loop_
_entity_poly.entity_id
_entity_poly.type
_entity_poly.pdbx_seq_one_letter_code
_entity_poly.pdbx_strand_id
1 'polypeptide(L)'
;MTMEESSNLMLKAREVLATPSHKGLEKIVEQLSMRQDPKEYETAFALFCFCADNFPNCLTLMFLKLYRHSSNDVIRFYSLYLLSETLVVFRNRNWELSRVALHEIKPLVIECLTMEETKESDMKFLGRIVSLITYNVVICDNGGWYELSDCILWLAENEPVKAFHVFIDLPSLYQSFIDKFMKVIVEKAEKVLFNPEKDRVDDWSLALETVVKMGIQTLDTEIRVDLIRILLNILVNSVKMLVQKGMEQFLVQGLKHLEKFVLRDKNLYNYTKVQRHFVMTFMFKIKDFVIESKEIVRKITRLVKTQDKAVSKPVVKPQETKDDGAEYVRGLCDHLKTLSSVDILKIFVSNVVEDRSREIAIRRLEVVLSDHTSKKVEIKLSEMRELQALLISCLKQERISDSMFKVLGKVVNHVVYEMSKHQDVAWDGLRDYIASQSKTKFQRAVYIFQCLTTPLGDDEFVIHVMENLLPEISIRLNPPRDLLVDNSCWVLAFTGAFCATIHLIEIPSQAESVKEIAKKMIDSVRELVERGMEVGLVRRAFRDLEDIVKKQMEWYETIEYKFVKGLLWELHAIKGMKWESKIVLWRINVIVERGVNEKVKDLPKDKFDWLNLPEAEGFEQSENLLADYGF
;
A
#
# COMPACT_ATOMS: atom_id res chain seq x y z
N MET A 1 -18.22 10.48 17.07
CA MET A 1 -19.51 9.78 16.97
C MET A 1 -19.95 9.50 18.39
N THR A 2 -21.08 10.05 18.81
CA THR A 2 -21.56 9.84 20.18
C THR A 2 -21.97 8.39 20.37
N MET A 3 -21.94 7.88 21.61
CA MET A 3 -22.32 6.50 21.92
C MET A 3 -23.77 6.18 21.48
N GLU A 4 -24.63 7.20 21.50
CA GLU A 4 -26.03 7.12 21.08
C GLU A 4 -26.19 7.06 19.55
N GLU A 5 -25.40 7.83 18.79
CA GLU A 5 -25.31 7.73 17.32
C GLU A 5 -24.79 6.36 16.86
N SER A 6 -23.78 5.82 17.56
CA SER A 6 -23.24 4.48 17.29
C SER A 6 -24.28 3.39 17.52
N SER A 7 -25.02 3.48 18.63
CA SER A 7 -26.08 2.54 18.98
C SER A 7 -27.23 2.57 17.95
N ASN A 8 -27.61 3.76 17.49
CA ASN A 8 -28.64 3.93 16.46
C ASN A 8 -28.21 3.35 15.10
N LEU A 9 -26.96 3.58 14.67
CA LEU A 9 -26.41 3.00 13.44
C LEU A 9 -26.32 1.47 13.51
N MET A 10 -25.93 0.92 14.66
CA MET A 10 -25.88 -0.52 14.89
C MET A 10 -27.23 -1.20 14.71
N LEU A 11 -28.30 -0.61 15.26
CA LEU A 11 -29.67 -1.13 15.12
C LEU A 11 -30.13 -1.10 13.66
N LYS A 12 -29.93 0.03 12.96
CA LYS A 12 -30.27 0.19 11.55
C LYS A 12 -29.47 -0.75 10.64
N ALA A 13 -28.18 -0.94 10.91
CA ALA A 13 -27.34 -1.84 10.15
C ALA A 13 -27.82 -3.30 10.28
N ARG A 14 -28.18 -3.73 11.50
CA ARG A 14 -28.78 -5.05 11.71
C ARG A 14 -30.11 -5.19 10.99
N GLU A 15 -30.98 -4.19 11.05
CA GLU A 15 -32.26 -4.21 10.32
C GLU A 15 -32.04 -4.36 8.81
N VAL A 16 -31.12 -3.61 8.23
CA VAL A 16 -30.85 -3.65 6.78
C VAL A 16 -30.19 -4.97 6.36
N LEU A 17 -29.23 -5.48 7.12
CA LEU A 17 -28.41 -6.63 6.72
C LEU A 17 -28.98 -7.98 7.16
N ALA A 18 -29.78 -8.04 8.24
CA ALA A 18 -30.40 -9.27 8.71
C ALA A 18 -31.77 -9.54 8.06
N THR A 19 -32.37 -8.55 7.40
CA THR A 19 -33.66 -8.73 6.73
C THR A 19 -33.48 -9.49 5.41
N PRO A 20 -34.23 -10.59 5.18
CA PRO A 20 -34.16 -11.34 3.93
C PRO A 20 -34.58 -10.54 2.70
N SER A 21 -35.46 -9.55 2.87
CA SER A 21 -35.80 -8.60 1.81
C SER A 21 -34.67 -7.59 1.63
N HIS A 22 -34.09 -7.53 0.45
CA HIS A 22 -33.04 -6.59 0.06
C HIS A 22 -33.51 -5.12 -0.05
N LYS A 23 -34.78 -4.83 0.26
CA LYS A 23 -35.42 -3.51 0.17
C LYS A 23 -34.71 -2.42 0.98
N GLY A 24 -34.22 -2.75 2.18
CA GLY A 24 -33.49 -1.79 3.02
C GLY A 24 -32.19 -1.34 2.36
N LEU A 25 -31.45 -2.30 1.78
CA LEU A 25 -30.21 -2.00 1.05
C LEU A 25 -30.48 -1.32 -0.28
N GLU A 26 -31.54 -1.71 -0.99
CA GLU A 26 -31.99 -1.06 -2.22
C GLU A 26 -32.24 0.44 -2.00
N LYS A 27 -32.93 0.80 -0.92
CA LYS A 27 -33.16 2.21 -0.56
C LYS A 27 -31.86 2.97 -0.29
N ILE A 28 -30.88 2.33 0.36
CA ILE A 28 -29.54 2.94 0.55
C ILE A 28 -28.88 3.17 -0.81
N VAL A 29 -28.91 2.20 -1.72
CA VAL A 29 -28.33 2.33 -3.06
C VAL A 29 -29.03 3.44 -3.87
N GLU A 30 -30.35 3.55 -3.79
CA GLU A 30 -31.14 4.63 -4.39
C GLU A 30 -30.67 6.00 -3.87
N GLN A 31 -30.58 6.17 -2.55
CA GLN A 31 -30.17 7.44 -1.93
C GLN A 31 -28.73 7.81 -2.28
N LEU A 32 -27.82 6.83 -2.37
CA LEU A 32 -26.43 7.05 -2.77
C LEU A 32 -26.28 7.37 -4.26
N SER A 33 -27.15 6.84 -5.11
CA SER A 33 -27.09 7.01 -6.56
C SER A 33 -27.75 8.30 -7.04
N MET A 34 -28.85 8.74 -6.43
CA MET A 34 -29.67 9.82 -6.99
C MET A 34 -29.36 11.24 -6.48
N ARG A 35 -28.57 11.44 -5.41
CA ARG A 35 -28.16 12.77 -4.85
C ARG A 35 -29.27 13.84 -4.82
N GLN A 36 -30.53 13.45 -4.61
CA GLN A 36 -31.66 14.39 -4.65
C GLN A 36 -31.80 15.17 -3.32
N ASP A 37 -31.53 14.52 -2.19
CA ASP A 37 -31.52 15.15 -0.87
C ASP A 37 -30.15 14.95 -0.19
N PRO A 38 -29.40 16.04 0.11
CA PRO A 38 -28.11 15.98 0.79
C PRO A 38 -28.17 15.27 2.15
N LYS A 39 -29.25 15.43 2.93
CA LYS A 39 -29.39 14.83 4.27
C LYS A 39 -29.64 13.33 4.18
N GLU A 40 -30.46 12.90 3.24
CA GLU A 40 -30.69 11.47 2.99
C GLU A 40 -29.41 10.80 2.49
N TYR A 41 -28.67 11.47 1.59
CA TYR A 41 -27.38 11.00 1.12
C TYR A 41 -26.37 10.84 2.27
N GLU A 42 -26.21 11.86 3.11
CA GLU A 42 -25.27 11.81 4.25
C GLU A 42 -25.63 10.68 5.22
N THR A 43 -26.92 10.50 5.50
CA THR A 43 -27.41 9.44 6.40
C THR A 43 -27.17 8.05 5.80
N ALA A 44 -27.50 7.86 4.52
CA ALA A 44 -27.30 6.62 3.79
C ALA A 44 -25.80 6.28 3.67
N PHE A 45 -24.96 7.29 3.41
CA PHE A 45 -23.52 7.14 3.32
C PHE A 45 -22.89 6.76 4.66
N ALA A 46 -23.30 7.42 5.76
CA ALA A 46 -22.84 7.06 7.10
C ALA A 46 -23.22 5.62 7.46
N LEU A 47 -24.46 5.21 7.17
CA LEU A 47 -24.91 3.83 7.41
C LEU A 47 -24.17 2.81 6.53
N PHE A 48 -23.95 3.12 5.26
CA PHE A 48 -23.16 2.28 4.34
C PHE A 48 -21.72 2.11 4.83
N CYS A 49 -21.03 3.21 5.19
CA CYS A 49 -19.68 3.14 5.74
C CYS A 49 -19.63 2.32 7.03
N PHE A 50 -20.60 2.52 7.94
CA PHE A 50 -20.71 1.73 9.16
C PHE A 50 -20.89 0.23 8.85
N CYS A 51 -21.75 -0.12 7.88
CA CYS A 51 -21.93 -1.51 7.46
C CYS A 51 -20.66 -2.11 6.83
N ALA A 52 -19.93 -1.33 6.04
CA ALA A 52 -18.70 -1.78 5.39
C ALA A 52 -17.58 -2.02 6.41
N ASP A 53 -17.46 -1.16 7.43
CA ASP A 53 -16.43 -1.27 8.45
C ASP A 53 -16.74 -2.38 9.49
N ASN A 54 -18.02 -2.63 9.79
CA ASN A 54 -18.41 -3.56 10.89
C ASN A 54 -18.99 -4.89 10.41
N PHE A 55 -19.61 -4.95 9.22
CA PHE A 55 -20.30 -6.13 8.70
C PHE A 55 -19.94 -6.48 7.23
N PRO A 56 -18.65 -6.56 6.89
CA PRO A 56 -18.19 -6.72 5.50
C PRO A 56 -18.69 -8.00 4.82
N ASN A 57 -18.79 -9.10 5.57
CA ASN A 57 -19.32 -10.38 5.08
C ASN A 57 -20.79 -10.26 4.66
N CYS A 58 -21.64 -9.75 5.57
CA CYS A 58 -23.07 -9.61 5.35
C CYS A 58 -23.36 -8.59 4.25
N LEU A 59 -22.62 -7.47 4.23
CA LEU A 59 -22.76 -6.45 3.21
C LEU A 59 -22.44 -7.00 1.81
N THR A 60 -21.37 -7.79 1.68
CA THR A 60 -20.99 -8.45 0.42
C THR A 60 -22.10 -9.37 -0.08
N LEU A 61 -22.60 -10.24 0.81
CA LEU A 61 -23.69 -11.15 0.50
C LEU A 61 -24.96 -10.40 0.06
N MET A 62 -25.32 -9.33 0.76
CA MET A 62 -26.53 -8.58 0.48
C MET A 62 -26.44 -7.79 -0.83
N PHE A 63 -25.28 -7.25 -1.21
CA PHE A 63 -25.10 -6.63 -2.53
C PHE A 63 -25.25 -7.63 -3.68
N LEU A 64 -24.69 -8.85 -3.54
CA LEU A 64 -24.87 -9.90 -4.55
C LEU A 64 -26.34 -10.33 -4.66
N LYS A 65 -27.03 -10.47 -3.53
CA LYS A 65 -28.47 -10.75 -3.51
C LYS A 65 -29.27 -9.61 -4.14
N LEU A 66 -28.93 -8.36 -3.87
CA LEU A 66 -29.61 -7.20 -4.46
C LEU A 66 -29.42 -7.17 -5.98
N TYR A 67 -28.20 -7.41 -6.47
CA TYR A 67 -27.93 -7.51 -7.91
C TYR A 67 -28.78 -8.60 -8.59
N ARG A 68 -28.90 -9.75 -7.95
CA ARG A 68 -29.64 -10.90 -8.50
C ARG A 68 -31.15 -10.67 -8.56
N HIS A 69 -31.73 -10.01 -7.57
CA HIS A 69 -33.18 -9.96 -7.39
C HIS A 69 -33.83 -8.60 -7.71
N SER A 70 -33.05 -7.52 -7.79
CA SER A 70 -33.63 -6.21 -8.13
C SER A 70 -34.07 -6.22 -9.59
N SER A 71 -35.29 -5.77 -9.84
CA SER A 71 -35.82 -5.55 -11.19
C SER A 71 -35.40 -4.19 -11.77
N ASN A 72 -34.64 -3.38 -11.02
CA ASN A 72 -34.19 -2.07 -11.44
C ASN A 72 -32.73 -2.13 -11.89
N ASP A 73 -32.52 -1.98 -13.20
CA ASP A 73 -31.21 -2.01 -13.84
C ASP A 73 -30.20 -1.01 -13.25
N VAL A 74 -30.67 0.17 -12.83
CA VAL A 74 -29.81 1.19 -12.23
C VAL A 74 -29.32 0.72 -10.87
N ILE A 75 -30.21 0.15 -10.06
CA ILE A 75 -29.87 -0.40 -8.74
C ILE A 75 -28.95 -1.61 -8.88
N ARG A 76 -29.21 -2.50 -9.84
CA ARG A 76 -28.30 -3.61 -10.18
C ARG A 76 -26.90 -3.08 -10.47
N PHE A 77 -26.76 -2.12 -11.38
CA PHE A 77 -25.46 -1.55 -11.72
C PHE A 77 -24.76 -0.91 -10.51
N TYR A 78 -25.46 -0.05 -9.75
CA TYR A 78 -24.86 0.62 -8.58
C TYR A 78 -24.52 -0.35 -7.46
N SER A 79 -25.27 -1.44 -7.29
CA SER A 79 -24.97 -2.49 -6.30
C SER A 79 -23.63 -3.16 -6.60
N LEU A 80 -23.36 -3.49 -7.87
CA LEU A 80 -22.07 -4.05 -8.30
C LEU A 80 -20.94 -3.03 -8.22
N TYR A 81 -21.18 -1.79 -8.64
CA TYR A 81 -20.20 -0.72 -8.55
C TYR A 81 -19.74 -0.50 -7.10
N LEU A 82 -20.68 -0.29 -6.18
CA LEU A 82 -20.41 -0.10 -4.76
C LEU A 82 -19.70 -1.31 -4.17
N LEU A 83 -20.17 -2.52 -4.46
CA LEU A 83 -19.52 -3.74 -3.99
C LEU A 83 -18.06 -3.83 -4.48
N SER A 84 -17.83 -3.56 -5.76
CA SER A 84 -16.49 -3.64 -6.35
C SER A 84 -15.52 -2.64 -5.71
N GLU A 85 -15.96 -1.43 -5.40
CA GLU A 85 -15.14 -0.40 -4.73
C GLU A 85 -14.91 -0.76 -3.26
N THR A 86 -15.93 -1.26 -2.56
CA THR A 86 -15.83 -1.72 -1.18
C THR A 86 -14.83 -2.86 -1.04
N LEU A 87 -14.89 -3.88 -1.91
CA LEU A 87 -13.96 -5.01 -1.87
C LEU A 87 -12.50 -4.58 -2.14
N VAL A 88 -12.28 -3.51 -2.91
CA VAL A 88 -10.94 -2.94 -3.14
C VAL A 88 -10.42 -2.27 -1.88
N VAL A 89 -11.28 -1.53 -1.17
CA VAL A 89 -10.93 -0.95 0.13
C VAL A 89 -10.58 -2.05 1.12
N PHE A 90 -11.34 -3.15 1.15
CA PHE A 90 -11.04 -4.30 2.01
C PHE A 90 -9.66 -4.89 1.69
N ARG A 91 -9.37 -5.16 0.41
CA ARG A 91 -8.05 -5.64 -0.01
C ARG A 91 -6.92 -4.70 0.42
N ASN A 92 -7.10 -3.39 0.24
CA ASN A 92 -6.07 -2.40 0.61
C ASN A 92 -5.85 -2.29 2.13
N ARG A 93 -6.86 -2.64 2.94
CA ARG A 93 -6.77 -2.68 4.40
C ARG A 93 -6.38 -4.07 4.93
N ASN A 94 -6.02 -5.01 4.06
CA ASN A 94 -5.80 -6.43 4.40
C ASN A 94 -6.98 -7.05 5.17
N TRP A 95 -8.21 -6.62 4.87
CA TRP A 95 -9.41 -7.20 5.43
C TRP A 95 -9.85 -8.41 4.59
N GLU A 96 -10.04 -9.55 5.25
CA GLU A 96 -10.39 -10.81 4.60
C GLU A 96 -11.84 -11.22 4.88
N LEU A 97 -12.50 -11.80 3.88
CA LEU A 97 -13.82 -12.40 4.06
C LEU A 97 -13.70 -13.70 4.86
N SER A 98 -14.60 -13.91 5.82
CA SER A 98 -14.56 -15.12 6.64
C SER A 98 -14.87 -16.38 5.82
N ARG A 99 -14.28 -17.52 6.19
CA ARG A 99 -14.53 -18.81 5.54
C ARG A 99 -16.01 -19.19 5.51
N VAL A 100 -16.72 -18.96 6.61
CA VAL A 100 -18.17 -19.22 6.73
C VAL A 100 -18.94 -18.41 5.68
N ALA A 101 -18.63 -17.12 5.56
CA ALA A 101 -19.28 -16.26 4.57
C ALA A 101 -18.92 -16.67 3.12
N LEU A 102 -17.69 -17.11 2.87
CA LEU A 102 -17.28 -17.57 1.54
C LEU A 102 -18.10 -18.78 1.05
N HIS A 103 -18.55 -19.67 1.94
CA HIS A 103 -19.43 -20.78 1.56
C HIS A 103 -20.78 -20.30 0.98
N GLU A 104 -21.31 -19.17 1.47
CA GLU A 104 -22.55 -18.59 0.95
C GLU A 104 -22.32 -17.65 -0.23
N ILE A 105 -21.18 -16.94 -0.25
CA ILE A 105 -20.84 -15.98 -1.30
C ILE A 105 -20.48 -16.69 -2.60
N LYS A 106 -19.72 -17.80 -2.56
CA LYS A 106 -19.26 -18.50 -3.78
C LYS A 106 -20.42 -18.89 -4.70
N PRO A 107 -21.48 -19.59 -4.26
CA PRO A 107 -22.61 -19.94 -5.12
C PRO A 107 -23.31 -18.71 -5.71
N LEU A 108 -23.53 -17.66 -4.90
CA LEU A 108 -24.17 -16.43 -5.36
C LEU A 108 -23.38 -15.75 -6.47
N VAL A 109 -22.05 -15.73 -6.38
CA VAL A 109 -21.20 -15.18 -7.45
C VAL A 109 -21.36 -15.97 -8.74
N ILE A 110 -21.37 -17.31 -8.67
CA ILE A 110 -21.57 -18.16 -9.85
C ILE A 110 -22.94 -17.88 -10.46
N GLU A 111 -24.00 -17.82 -9.64
CA GLU A 111 -25.34 -17.50 -10.11
C GLU A 111 -25.39 -16.14 -10.81
N CYS A 112 -24.82 -15.09 -10.22
CA CYS A 112 -24.72 -13.76 -10.83
C CYS A 112 -23.98 -13.75 -12.18
N LEU A 113 -22.92 -14.58 -12.32
CA LEU A 113 -22.19 -14.72 -13.58
C LEU A 113 -23.01 -15.40 -14.68
N THR A 114 -23.85 -16.36 -14.30
CA THR A 114 -24.67 -17.17 -15.23
C THR A 114 -26.04 -16.56 -15.52
N MET A 115 -26.37 -15.38 -14.98
CA MET A 115 -27.63 -14.70 -15.27
C MET A 115 -27.71 -14.32 -16.76
N GLU A 116 -28.83 -14.65 -17.41
CA GLU A 116 -29.10 -14.34 -18.82
C GLU A 116 -29.17 -12.83 -19.05
N GLU A 117 -29.76 -12.09 -18.12
CA GLU A 117 -29.98 -10.63 -18.20
C GLU A 117 -28.72 -9.78 -17.91
N THR A 118 -27.56 -10.40 -17.72
CA THR A 118 -26.34 -9.67 -17.35
C THR A 118 -25.85 -8.80 -18.49
N LYS A 119 -25.78 -7.49 -18.25
CA LYS A 119 -25.25 -6.51 -19.20
C LYS A 119 -23.73 -6.59 -19.27
N GLU A 120 -23.17 -6.26 -20.43
CA GLU A 120 -21.71 -6.19 -20.62
C GLU A 120 -21.06 -5.18 -19.66
N SER A 121 -21.74 -4.06 -19.37
CA SER A 121 -21.29 -3.07 -18.37
C SER A 121 -21.12 -3.66 -16.97
N ASP A 122 -21.95 -4.64 -16.62
CA ASP A 122 -21.93 -5.29 -15.32
C ASP A 122 -20.79 -6.29 -15.23
N MET A 123 -20.47 -6.96 -16.34
CA MET A 123 -19.42 -7.98 -16.42
C MET A 123 -18.04 -7.43 -16.02
N LYS A 124 -17.77 -6.16 -16.30
CA LYS A 124 -16.53 -5.50 -15.85
C LYS A 124 -16.43 -5.43 -14.32
N PHE A 125 -17.55 -5.15 -13.64
CA PHE A 125 -17.59 -5.11 -12.18
C PHE A 125 -17.62 -6.52 -11.59
N LEU A 126 -18.38 -7.44 -12.19
CA LEU A 126 -18.43 -8.85 -11.80
C LEU A 126 -17.05 -9.51 -11.92
N GLY A 127 -16.31 -9.29 -13.01
CA GLY A 127 -14.95 -9.79 -13.17
C GLY A 127 -14.00 -9.31 -12.06
N ARG A 128 -14.07 -8.02 -11.70
CA ARG A 128 -13.32 -7.46 -10.58
C ARG A 128 -13.74 -8.04 -9.23
N ILE A 129 -15.04 -8.22 -8.99
CA ILE A 129 -15.58 -8.85 -7.77
C ILE A 129 -15.08 -10.30 -7.67
N VAL A 130 -15.19 -11.07 -8.75
CA VAL A 130 -14.69 -12.45 -8.84
C VAL A 130 -13.20 -12.49 -8.53
N SER A 131 -12.41 -11.59 -9.11
CA SER A 131 -10.97 -11.48 -8.83
C SER A 131 -10.66 -11.28 -7.35
N LEU A 132 -11.37 -10.34 -6.69
CA LEU A 132 -11.17 -10.02 -5.28
C LEU A 132 -11.62 -11.16 -4.36
N ILE A 133 -12.71 -11.84 -4.68
CA ILE A 133 -13.17 -13.01 -3.92
C ILE A 133 -12.23 -14.20 -4.16
N THR A 134 -11.77 -14.39 -5.39
CA THR A 134 -10.80 -15.45 -5.73
C THR A 134 -9.48 -15.24 -4.97
N TYR A 135 -9.02 -14.00 -4.80
CA TYR A 135 -7.89 -13.69 -3.92
C TYR A 135 -8.11 -14.21 -2.49
N ASN A 136 -9.28 -13.91 -1.89
CA ASN A 136 -9.62 -14.39 -0.55
C ASN A 136 -9.71 -15.93 -0.47
N VAL A 137 -10.25 -16.58 -1.50
CA VAL A 137 -10.42 -18.04 -1.53
C VAL A 137 -9.10 -18.78 -1.74
N VAL A 138 -8.30 -18.36 -2.73
CA VAL A 138 -7.11 -19.11 -3.16
C VAL A 138 -5.89 -18.81 -2.29
N ILE A 139 -5.75 -17.58 -1.79
CA ILE A 139 -4.57 -17.16 -1.02
C ILE A 139 -4.78 -17.33 0.49
N CYS A 140 -6.01 -17.15 1.00
CA CYS A 140 -6.26 -17.16 2.45
C CYS A 140 -6.85 -18.50 2.97
N ASP A 141 -7.45 -19.34 2.11
CA ASP A 141 -8.17 -20.55 2.53
C ASP A 141 -7.53 -21.88 2.09
N ASN A 142 -6.49 -21.89 1.24
CA ASN A 142 -5.85 -23.09 0.66
C ASN A 142 -6.81 -24.07 -0.08
N GLY A 143 -8.10 -23.73 -0.20
CA GLY A 143 -9.12 -24.51 -0.90
C GLY A 143 -9.38 -23.91 -2.27
N GLY A 144 -9.05 -24.65 -3.33
CA GLY A 144 -9.36 -24.23 -4.69
C GLY A 144 -10.84 -23.91 -4.92
N TRP A 145 -11.15 -23.09 -5.94
CA TRP A 145 -12.53 -22.75 -6.31
C TRP A 145 -12.90 -23.45 -7.63
N TYR A 146 -12.98 -24.77 -7.62
CA TYR A 146 -13.19 -25.57 -8.84
C TYR A 146 -14.50 -25.22 -9.56
N GLU A 147 -15.53 -24.85 -8.81
CA GLU A 147 -16.84 -24.42 -9.33
C GLU A 147 -16.72 -23.16 -10.21
N LEU A 148 -15.78 -22.26 -9.90
CA LEU A 148 -15.52 -21.10 -10.75
C LEU A 148 -14.83 -21.51 -12.06
N SER A 149 -13.93 -22.50 -12.01
CA SER A 149 -13.31 -23.04 -13.23
C SER A 149 -14.36 -23.68 -14.15
N ASP A 150 -15.32 -24.43 -13.58
CA ASP A 150 -16.49 -24.96 -14.31
C ASP A 150 -17.37 -23.85 -14.90
N CYS A 151 -17.65 -22.81 -14.12
CA CYS A 151 -18.43 -21.68 -14.60
C CYS A 151 -17.73 -20.93 -15.75
N ILE A 152 -16.41 -20.72 -15.67
CA ILE A 152 -15.65 -20.07 -16.75
C ILE A 152 -15.65 -20.93 -18.02
N LEU A 153 -15.55 -22.27 -17.88
CA LEU A 153 -15.68 -23.17 -19.03
C LEU A 153 -17.05 -23.02 -19.69
N TRP A 154 -18.13 -23.10 -18.89
CA TRP A 154 -19.49 -22.94 -19.40
C TRP A 154 -19.69 -21.58 -20.07
N LEU A 155 -19.20 -20.49 -19.48
CA LEU A 155 -19.22 -19.17 -20.09
C LEU A 155 -18.41 -19.15 -21.40
N ALA A 156 -17.23 -19.76 -21.47
CA ALA A 156 -16.43 -19.77 -22.68
C ALA A 156 -17.14 -20.53 -23.83
N GLU A 157 -17.88 -21.58 -23.51
CA GLU A 157 -18.66 -22.35 -24.48
C GLU A 157 -19.86 -21.56 -25.03
N ASN A 158 -20.62 -20.92 -24.13
CA ASN A 158 -21.92 -20.30 -24.43
C ASN A 158 -21.86 -18.78 -24.64
N GLU A 159 -21.12 -18.07 -23.81
CA GLU A 159 -21.05 -16.59 -23.75
C GLU A 159 -19.59 -16.10 -23.65
N PRO A 160 -18.77 -16.28 -24.71
CA PRO A 160 -17.31 -16.15 -24.63
C PRO A 160 -16.83 -14.76 -24.19
N VAL A 161 -17.53 -13.69 -24.54
CA VAL A 161 -17.20 -12.32 -24.12
C VAL A 161 -17.32 -12.17 -22.59
N LYS A 162 -18.33 -12.77 -21.97
CA LYS A 162 -18.45 -12.81 -20.49
C LYS A 162 -17.28 -13.56 -19.87
N ALA A 163 -16.89 -14.70 -20.45
CA ALA A 163 -15.75 -15.48 -19.99
C ALA A 163 -14.44 -14.67 -20.05
N PHE A 164 -14.24 -13.88 -21.11
CA PHE A 164 -13.07 -13.03 -21.23
C PHE A 164 -13.01 -11.97 -20.12
N HIS A 165 -14.12 -11.27 -19.85
CA HIS A 165 -14.20 -10.29 -18.75
C HIS A 165 -13.83 -10.87 -17.40
N VAL A 166 -14.33 -12.08 -17.09
CA VAL A 166 -14.00 -12.75 -15.84
C VAL A 166 -12.52 -13.12 -15.82
N PHE A 167 -12.02 -13.74 -16.88
CA PHE A 167 -10.66 -14.29 -16.92
C PHE A 167 -9.57 -13.22 -16.83
N ILE A 168 -9.71 -12.08 -17.52
CA ILE A 168 -8.66 -11.05 -17.56
C ILE A 168 -8.32 -10.48 -16.18
N ASP A 169 -9.30 -10.42 -15.27
CA ASP A 169 -9.12 -9.84 -13.95
C ASP A 169 -8.64 -10.85 -12.90
N LEU A 170 -8.65 -12.15 -13.21
CA LEU A 170 -8.24 -13.19 -12.26
C LEU A 170 -6.78 -13.01 -11.79
N PRO A 171 -6.49 -13.31 -10.51
CA PRO A 171 -5.12 -13.40 -10.02
C PRO A 171 -4.35 -14.53 -10.69
N SER A 172 -3.05 -14.65 -10.41
CA SER A 172 -2.30 -15.85 -10.81
C SER A 172 -2.86 -17.05 -10.06
N LEU A 173 -3.37 -18.04 -10.79
CA LEU A 173 -4.01 -19.25 -10.24
C LEU A 173 -3.14 -20.47 -10.48
N TYR A 174 -3.36 -21.52 -9.69
CA TYR A 174 -2.69 -22.81 -9.87
C TYR A 174 -3.13 -23.46 -11.19
N GLN A 175 -2.20 -24.20 -11.81
CA GLN A 175 -2.34 -24.71 -13.17
C GLN A 175 -3.61 -25.55 -13.39
N SER A 176 -3.97 -26.42 -12.45
CA SER A 176 -5.14 -27.28 -12.60
C SER A 176 -6.47 -26.52 -12.65
N PHE A 177 -6.52 -25.27 -12.16
CA PHE A 177 -7.69 -24.41 -12.33
C PHE A 177 -7.86 -23.98 -13.78
N ILE A 178 -6.77 -23.56 -14.43
CA ILE A 178 -6.78 -22.94 -15.76
C ILE A 178 -6.90 -24.01 -16.84
N ASP A 179 -6.24 -25.15 -16.66
CA ASP A 179 -6.17 -26.24 -17.64
C ASP A 179 -7.55 -26.71 -18.13
N LYS A 180 -8.58 -26.60 -17.27
CA LYS A 180 -9.95 -27.03 -17.55
C LYS A 180 -10.62 -26.23 -18.67
N PHE A 181 -10.42 -24.91 -18.73
CA PHE A 181 -11.07 -24.03 -19.71
C PHE A 181 -10.08 -23.40 -20.70
N MET A 182 -8.78 -23.52 -20.48
CA MET A 182 -7.72 -22.89 -21.27
C MET A 182 -7.88 -23.10 -22.77
N LYS A 183 -8.13 -24.34 -23.20
CA LYS A 183 -8.26 -24.67 -24.62
C LYS A 183 -9.45 -23.93 -25.24
N VAL A 184 -10.61 -24.02 -24.59
CA VAL A 184 -11.86 -23.43 -25.10
C VAL A 184 -11.78 -21.91 -25.14
N ILE A 185 -11.28 -21.27 -24.09
CA ILE A 185 -11.20 -19.80 -24.04
C ILE A 185 -10.22 -19.25 -25.10
N VAL A 186 -9.10 -19.94 -25.34
CA VAL A 186 -8.13 -19.57 -26.38
C VAL A 186 -8.75 -19.76 -27.77
N GLU A 187 -9.41 -20.88 -28.05
CA GLU A 187 -10.10 -21.12 -29.33
C GLU A 187 -11.18 -20.08 -29.62
N LYS A 188 -11.93 -19.65 -28.59
CA LYS A 188 -12.97 -18.63 -28.73
C LYS A 188 -12.36 -17.24 -28.94
N ALA A 189 -11.31 -16.90 -28.20
CA ALA A 189 -10.59 -15.64 -28.39
C ALA A 189 -9.94 -15.57 -29.79
N GLU A 190 -9.37 -16.68 -30.25
CA GLU A 190 -8.82 -16.82 -31.60
C GLU A 190 -9.86 -16.51 -32.68
N LYS A 191 -11.08 -17.06 -32.56
CA LYS A 191 -12.18 -16.79 -33.50
C LYS A 191 -12.54 -15.31 -33.56
N VAL A 192 -12.59 -14.62 -32.41
CA VAL A 192 -12.84 -13.16 -32.36
C VAL A 192 -11.68 -12.40 -32.99
N LEU A 193 -10.44 -12.78 -32.68
CA LEU A 193 -9.25 -12.11 -33.18
C LEU A 193 -9.08 -12.20 -34.71
N PHE A 194 -9.51 -13.31 -35.32
CA PHE A 194 -9.44 -13.53 -36.77
C PHE A 194 -10.68 -13.05 -37.55
N ASN A 195 -11.76 -12.69 -36.87
CA ASN A 195 -12.99 -12.17 -37.49
C ASN A 195 -13.40 -10.81 -36.90
N PRO A 196 -12.57 -9.76 -37.04
CA PRO A 196 -12.85 -8.44 -36.50
C PRO A 196 -14.03 -7.79 -37.23
N GLU A 197 -15.04 -7.37 -36.48
CA GLU A 197 -16.13 -6.52 -36.94
C GLU A 197 -15.75 -5.05 -36.69
N LYS A 198 -16.00 -4.16 -37.67
CA LYS A 198 -15.54 -2.76 -37.62
C LYS A 198 -16.01 -2.01 -36.36
N ASP A 199 -17.21 -2.31 -35.88
CA ASP A 199 -17.83 -1.63 -34.73
C ASP A 199 -17.62 -2.39 -33.40
N ARG A 200 -16.88 -3.52 -33.41
CA ARG A 200 -16.61 -4.36 -32.23
C ARG A 200 -15.14 -4.38 -31.83
N VAL A 201 -14.55 -3.20 -31.75
CA VAL A 201 -13.16 -3.05 -31.32
C VAL A 201 -12.97 -3.48 -29.86
N ASP A 202 -13.97 -3.30 -29.02
CA ASP A 202 -13.92 -3.69 -27.61
C ASP A 202 -13.86 -5.22 -27.44
N ASP A 203 -14.70 -5.98 -28.14
CA ASP A 203 -14.66 -7.46 -28.18
C ASP A 203 -13.30 -7.97 -28.66
N TRP A 204 -12.78 -7.38 -29.74
CA TRP A 204 -11.47 -7.75 -30.27
C TRP A 204 -10.34 -7.44 -29.29
N SER A 205 -10.40 -6.28 -28.64
CA SER A 205 -9.43 -5.86 -27.62
C SER A 205 -9.45 -6.79 -26.42
N LEU A 206 -10.64 -7.18 -25.98
CA LEU A 206 -10.86 -8.09 -24.86
C LEU A 206 -10.33 -9.50 -25.16
N ALA A 207 -10.55 -9.99 -26.39
CA ALA A 207 -9.96 -11.25 -26.85
C ALA A 207 -8.41 -11.17 -26.90
N LEU A 208 -7.85 -10.04 -27.33
CA LEU A 208 -6.40 -9.80 -27.33
C LEU A 208 -5.83 -9.84 -25.91
N GLU A 209 -6.44 -9.12 -24.98
CA GLU A 209 -6.07 -9.10 -23.56
C GLU A 209 -6.15 -10.50 -22.94
N THR A 210 -7.19 -11.27 -23.28
CA THR A 210 -7.39 -12.66 -22.83
C THR A 210 -6.24 -13.56 -23.26
N VAL A 211 -5.84 -13.54 -24.53
CA VAL A 211 -4.73 -14.37 -25.03
C VAL A 211 -3.39 -13.93 -24.40
N VAL A 212 -3.19 -12.62 -24.19
CA VAL A 212 -2.01 -12.11 -23.48
C VAL A 212 -1.99 -12.56 -22.02
N LYS A 213 -3.10 -12.44 -21.29
CA LYS A 213 -3.26 -12.92 -19.90
C LYS A 213 -3.02 -14.41 -19.80
N MET A 214 -3.53 -15.19 -20.75
CA MET A 214 -3.29 -16.64 -20.82
C MET A 214 -1.80 -16.95 -20.96
N GLY A 215 -1.10 -16.22 -21.83
CA GLY A 215 0.35 -16.33 -21.93
C GLY A 215 1.04 -16.00 -20.61
N ILE A 216 0.64 -14.94 -19.92
CA ILE A 216 1.21 -14.55 -18.63
C ILE A 216 0.98 -15.61 -17.55
N GLN A 217 -0.21 -16.23 -17.49
CA GLN A 217 -0.53 -17.23 -16.48
C GLN A 217 0.09 -18.62 -16.74
N THR A 218 0.38 -18.97 -18.00
CA THR A 218 0.86 -20.32 -18.38
C THR A 218 2.39 -20.49 -18.33
N LEU A 219 3.14 -19.42 -18.10
CA LEU A 219 4.61 -19.38 -18.17
C LEU A 219 5.36 -19.92 -16.93
N ASP A 220 4.66 -20.39 -15.91
CA ASP A 220 5.24 -20.87 -14.65
C ASP A 220 5.52 -22.38 -14.62
N THR A 221 5.38 -23.08 -15.76
CA THR A 221 5.47 -24.56 -15.81
C THR A 221 6.32 -25.02 -16.99
N GLU A 222 7.34 -25.87 -16.73
CA GLU A 222 8.31 -26.36 -17.74
C GLU A 222 7.69 -27.11 -18.94
N ILE A 223 6.39 -27.44 -18.87
CA ILE A 223 5.73 -28.41 -19.76
C ILE A 223 5.10 -27.76 -21.02
N ARG A 224 5.03 -26.43 -21.17
CA ARG A 224 4.17 -25.80 -22.21
C ARG A 224 4.82 -24.79 -23.18
N VAL A 225 6.05 -25.03 -23.62
CA VAL A 225 6.71 -24.22 -24.67
C VAL A 225 5.88 -24.15 -25.97
N ASP A 226 5.23 -25.26 -26.35
CA ASP A 226 4.38 -25.31 -27.54
C ASP A 226 3.15 -24.42 -27.45
N LEU A 227 2.51 -24.35 -26.27
CA LEU A 227 1.36 -23.49 -26.04
C LEU A 227 1.74 -22.02 -26.17
N ILE A 228 2.87 -21.61 -25.57
CA ILE A 228 3.37 -20.24 -25.65
C ILE A 228 3.61 -19.83 -27.12
N ARG A 229 4.15 -20.76 -27.93
CA ARG A 229 4.34 -20.56 -29.36
C ARG A 229 3.00 -20.39 -30.09
N ILE A 230 2.00 -21.20 -29.76
CA ILE A 230 0.64 -21.08 -30.31
C ILE A 230 0.04 -19.72 -29.96
N LEU A 231 0.07 -19.30 -28.69
CA LEU A 231 -0.46 -18.01 -28.24
C LEU A 231 0.23 -16.85 -28.95
N LEU A 232 1.57 -16.87 -29.04
CA LEU A 232 2.32 -15.84 -29.77
C LEU A 232 1.96 -15.80 -31.25
N ASN A 233 1.71 -16.95 -31.88
CA ASN A 233 1.31 -17.00 -33.29
C ASN A 233 -0.09 -16.42 -33.49
N ILE A 234 -1.06 -16.75 -32.62
CA ILE A 234 -2.42 -16.17 -32.65
C ILE A 234 -2.31 -14.64 -32.54
N LEU A 235 -1.58 -14.13 -31.55
CA LEU A 235 -1.42 -12.69 -31.31
C LEU A 235 -0.77 -11.95 -32.49
N VAL A 236 0.29 -12.51 -33.08
CA VAL A 236 1.01 -11.85 -34.18
C VAL A 236 0.19 -11.89 -35.47
N ASN A 237 -0.45 -13.02 -35.75
CA ASN A 237 -1.24 -13.18 -36.97
C ASN A 237 -2.52 -12.34 -36.94
N SER A 238 -3.16 -12.16 -35.79
CA SER A 238 -4.33 -11.27 -35.67
C SER A 238 -3.98 -9.82 -35.99
N VAL A 239 -2.86 -9.33 -35.48
CA VAL A 239 -2.33 -7.98 -35.78
C VAL A 239 -1.97 -7.85 -37.26
N LYS A 240 -1.24 -8.83 -37.82
CA LYS A 240 -0.86 -8.83 -39.24
C LYS A 240 -2.08 -8.80 -40.15
N MET A 241 -3.13 -9.54 -39.83
CA MET A 241 -4.37 -9.56 -40.59
C MET A 241 -5.06 -8.20 -40.58
N LEU A 242 -5.14 -7.51 -39.44
CA LEU A 242 -5.73 -6.16 -39.37
C LEU A 242 -4.98 -5.16 -40.25
N VAL A 243 -3.64 -5.23 -40.27
CA VAL A 243 -2.80 -4.40 -41.15
C VAL A 243 -3.05 -4.73 -42.62
N GLN A 244 -3.16 -6.02 -42.98
CA GLN A 244 -3.49 -6.43 -44.35
C GLN A 244 -4.87 -5.97 -44.81
N LYS A 245 -5.82 -5.80 -43.88
CA LYS A 245 -7.16 -5.28 -44.13
C LYS A 245 -7.25 -3.75 -44.12
N GLY A 246 -6.15 -3.02 -43.89
CA GLY A 246 -6.16 -1.55 -43.77
C GLY A 246 -6.97 -1.04 -42.57
N MET A 247 -6.94 -1.79 -41.46
CA MET A 247 -7.66 -1.48 -40.22
C MET A 247 -6.72 -0.92 -39.13
N GLU A 248 -5.81 -0.02 -39.49
CA GLU A 248 -4.76 0.49 -38.59
C GLU A 248 -5.35 1.25 -37.40
N GLN A 249 -6.37 2.08 -37.59
CA GLN A 249 -7.02 2.83 -36.51
C GLN A 249 -7.72 1.91 -35.49
N PHE A 250 -8.35 0.85 -35.98
CA PHE A 250 -8.94 -0.20 -35.14
C PHE A 250 -7.86 -0.89 -34.29
N LEU A 251 -6.74 -1.23 -34.91
CA LEU A 251 -5.58 -1.81 -34.23
C LEU A 251 -4.97 -0.85 -33.19
N VAL A 252 -4.84 0.44 -33.52
CA VAL A 252 -4.39 1.48 -32.57
C VAL A 252 -5.26 1.48 -31.32
N GLN A 253 -6.58 1.45 -31.49
CA GLN A 253 -7.52 1.44 -30.37
C GLN A 253 -7.37 0.16 -29.54
N GLY A 254 -7.29 -1.01 -30.16
CA GLY A 254 -7.12 -2.25 -29.41
C GLY A 254 -5.78 -2.35 -28.67
N LEU A 255 -4.70 -1.81 -29.24
CA LEU A 255 -3.41 -1.73 -28.53
C LEU A 255 -3.43 -0.73 -27.36
N LYS A 256 -4.26 0.32 -27.40
CA LYS A 256 -4.46 1.22 -26.23
C LYS A 256 -5.17 0.51 -25.09
N HIS A 257 -6.11 -0.38 -25.38
CA HIS A 257 -6.77 -1.21 -24.38
C HIS A 257 -5.75 -2.15 -23.73
N LEU A 258 -4.97 -2.86 -24.55
CA LEU A 258 -3.89 -3.72 -24.08
C LEU A 258 -2.86 -2.97 -23.22
N GLU A 259 -2.48 -1.74 -23.57
CA GLU A 259 -1.58 -0.91 -22.75
C GLU A 259 -2.13 -0.67 -21.35
N LYS A 260 -3.41 -0.28 -21.24
CA LYS A 260 -4.09 -0.04 -19.95
C LYS A 260 -4.17 -1.33 -19.14
N PHE A 261 -4.53 -2.44 -19.79
CA PHE A 261 -4.60 -3.76 -19.17
C PHE A 261 -3.22 -4.19 -18.62
N VAL A 262 -2.17 -4.17 -19.44
CA VAL A 262 -0.82 -4.59 -19.02
C VAL A 262 -0.30 -3.72 -17.88
N LEU A 263 -0.54 -2.40 -17.90
CA LEU A 263 -0.18 -1.52 -16.80
C LEU A 263 -0.89 -1.91 -15.49
N ARG A 264 -2.21 -2.11 -15.55
CA ARG A 264 -3.02 -2.49 -14.39
C ARG A 264 -2.59 -3.84 -13.83
N ASP A 265 -2.50 -4.85 -14.68
CA ASP A 265 -2.22 -6.23 -14.29
C ASP A 265 -0.79 -6.38 -13.77
N LYS A 266 0.20 -5.73 -14.41
CA LYS A 266 1.59 -5.68 -13.91
C LYS A 266 1.66 -5.06 -12.51
N ASN A 267 0.95 -3.97 -12.27
CA ASN A 267 0.96 -3.29 -10.97
C ASN A 267 0.29 -4.12 -9.86
N LEU A 268 -0.72 -4.93 -10.20
CA LEU A 268 -1.43 -5.78 -9.24
C LEU A 268 -0.68 -7.06 -8.91
N TYR A 269 0.02 -7.67 -9.88
CA TYR A 269 0.59 -9.02 -9.74
C TYR A 269 2.10 -9.13 -9.95
N ASN A 270 2.80 -8.02 -10.23
CA ASN A 270 4.26 -7.95 -10.36
C ASN A 270 4.87 -9.03 -11.28
N TYR A 271 4.79 -8.81 -12.61
CA TYR A 271 5.25 -9.80 -13.58
C TYR A 271 6.68 -10.30 -13.36
N THR A 272 6.88 -11.62 -13.47
CA THR A 272 8.19 -12.28 -13.46
C THR A 272 9.00 -11.94 -14.73
N LYS A 273 10.29 -12.25 -14.72
CA LYS A 273 11.16 -12.05 -15.91
C LYS A 273 10.62 -12.78 -17.14
N VAL A 274 10.06 -13.97 -16.96
CA VAL A 274 9.53 -14.81 -18.04
C VAL A 274 8.23 -14.22 -18.61
N GLN A 275 7.32 -13.78 -17.74
CA GLN A 275 6.07 -13.10 -18.14
C GLN A 275 6.36 -11.79 -18.89
N ARG A 276 7.33 -11.00 -18.41
CA ARG A 276 7.81 -9.80 -19.10
C ARG A 276 8.38 -10.16 -20.48
N HIS A 277 9.16 -11.24 -20.56
CA HIS A 277 9.75 -11.68 -21.82
C HIS A 277 8.69 -12.07 -22.86
N PHE A 278 7.61 -12.74 -22.46
CA PHE A 278 6.50 -13.07 -23.35
C PHE A 278 5.85 -11.82 -23.97
N VAL A 279 5.46 -10.85 -23.15
CA VAL A 279 4.85 -9.60 -23.64
C VAL A 279 5.82 -8.82 -24.53
N MET A 280 7.11 -8.76 -24.17
CA MET A 280 8.14 -8.14 -25.01
C MET A 280 8.31 -8.85 -26.35
N THR A 281 8.29 -10.19 -26.38
CA THR A 281 8.41 -10.97 -27.61
C THR A 281 7.23 -10.71 -28.53
N PHE A 282 6.01 -10.64 -28.00
CA PHE A 282 4.84 -10.24 -28.77
C PHE A 282 5.02 -8.83 -29.37
N MET A 283 5.33 -7.83 -28.53
CA MET A 283 5.55 -6.45 -28.98
C MET A 283 6.66 -6.34 -30.04
N PHE A 284 7.76 -7.07 -29.87
CA PHE A 284 8.87 -7.07 -30.82
C PHE A 284 8.46 -7.65 -32.17
N LYS A 285 7.67 -8.73 -32.19
CA LYS A 285 7.21 -9.34 -33.45
C LYS A 285 6.26 -8.46 -34.23
N ILE A 286 5.51 -7.57 -33.56
CA ILE A 286 4.55 -6.69 -34.24
C ILE A 286 5.09 -5.30 -34.59
N LYS A 287 6.22 -4.89 -34.03
CA LYS A 287 6.74 -3.50 -34.14
C LYS A 287 6.88 -2.99 -35.60
N ASP A 288 7.14 -3.89 -36.55
CA ASP A 288 7.40 -3.55 -37.95
C ASP A 288 6.11 -3.53 -38.79
N PHE A 289 5.03 -4.15 -38.31
CA PHE A 289 3.74 -4.14 -38.99
C PHE A 289 2.92 -2.87 -38.69
N VAL A 290 3.22 -2.16 -37.61
CA VAL A 290 2.29 -1.17 -37.05
C VAL A 290 2.91 0.23 -37.02
N ILE A 291 2.95 0.91 -38.18
CA ILE A 291 3.59 2.23 -38.34
C ILE A 291 2.93 3.29 -37.46
N GLU A 292 1.59 3.37 -37.47
CA GLU A 292 0.81 4.36 -36.69
C GLU A 292 0.76 4.05 -35.19
N SER A 293 0.93 2.78 -34.78
CA SER A 293 0.96 2.38 -33.36
C SER A 293 2.36 2.12 -32.81
N LYS A 294 3.44 2.51 -33.52
CA LYS A 294 4.83 2.39 -33.04
C LYS A 294 5.00 2.97 -31.64
N GLU A 295 4.31 4.07 -31.34
CA GLU A 295 4.40 4.71 -30.03
C GLU A 295 3.73 3.89 -28.93
N ILE A 296 2.58 3.26 -29.20
CA ILE A 296 1.90 2.40 -28.22
C ILE A 296 2.73 1.13 -27.97
N VAL A 297 3.28 0.51 -29.03
CA VAL A 297 4.19 -0.64 -28.89
C VAL A 297 5.42 -0.26 -28.06
N ARG A 298 5.98 0.94 -28.25
CA ARG A 298 7.08 1.46 -27.43
C ARG A 298 6.66 1.67 -25.98
N LYS A 299 5.47 2.22 -25.72
CA LYS A 299 4.93 2.41 -24.36
C LYS A 299 4.78 1.08 -23.65
N ILE A 300 4.11 0.09 -24.25
CA ILE A 300 3.96 -1.26 -23.68
C ILE A 300 5.35 -1.88 -23.45
N THR A 301 6.26 -1.78 -24.43
CA THR A 301 7.62 -2.31 -24.28
C THR A 301 8.35 -1.62 -23.12
N ARG A 302 8.21 -0.30 -22.93
CA ARG A 302 8.79 0.43 -21.79
C ARG A 302 8.14 0.02 -20.47
N LEU A 303 6.82 -0.15 -20.43
CA LEU A 303 6.08 -0.64 -19.26
C LEU A 303 6.59 -2.00 -18.82
N VAL A 304 6.98 -2.88 -19.75
CA VAL A 304 7.49 -4.21 -19.41
C VAL A 304 9.01 -4.20 -19.17
N LYS A 305 9.76 -3.29 -19.82
CA LYS A 305 11.21 -3.10 -19.64
C LYS A 305 11.61 -2.32 -18.40
N THR A 306 10.73 -1.51 -17.82
CA THR A 306 10.99 -0.89 -16.51
C THR A 306 11.12 -1.99 -15.46
N GLN A 307 12.35 -2.48 -15.33
CA GLN A 307 12.96 -2.79 -14.05
C GLN A 307 12.94 -1.51 -13.22
N ASP A 308 12.63 -1.63 -11.93
CA ASP A 308 13.23 -0.74 -10.95
C ASP A 308 14.71 -0.65 -11.29
N LYS A 309 15.18 0.56 -11.57
CA LYS A 309 16.55 0.80 -12.04
C LYS A 309 17.55 0.18 -11.06
N ALA A 310 18.22 -0.90 -11.46
CA ALA A 310 19.61 -1.20 -11.11
C ALA A 310 20.20 -2.25 -12.07
N VAL A 311 20.82 -1.71 -13.12
CA VAL A 311 21.96 -2.15 -13.95
C VAL A 311 22.43 -3.61 -13.85
N SER A 312 22.51 -4.23 -15.04
CA SER A 312 23.12 -5.51 -15.36
C SER A 312 24.65 -5.47 -15.53
N LYS A 313 25.35 -6.41 -14.84
CA LYS A 313 26.49 -7.31 -15.22
C LYS A 313 27.75 -6.78 -15.95
N PRO A 314 28.92 -7.43 -15.72
CA PRO A 314 29.39 -8.56 -16.56
C PRO A 314 29.83 -9.80 -15.73
N VAL A 315 29.30 -11.01 -15.97
CA VAL A 315 29.84 -12.14 -16.78
C VAL A 315 31.22 -12.67 -16.33
N VAL A 316 31.21 -13.81 -15.60
CA VAL A 316 31.94 -15.07 -15.89
C VAL A 316 31.07 -16.23 -15.35
N LYS A 317 30.88 -17.31 -16.13
CA LYS A 317 30.28 -18.61 -15.73
C LYS A 317 31.40 -19.61 -15.37
N PRO A 318 31.17 -20.63 -14.53
CA PRO A 318 30.62 -21.94 -14.96
C PRO A 318 29.32 -22.30 -14.18
N GLN A 319 28.22 -22.78 -14.83
CA GLN A 319 27.69 -24.17 -14.81
C GLN A 319 27.69 -24.82 -13.42
N GLU A 320 26.65 -25.41 -12.85
CA GLU A 320 25.26 -25.83 -13.15
C GLU A 320 24.65 -26.04 -11.74
N THR A 321 23.50 -25.49 -11.39
CA THR A 321 22.23 -26.24 -11.36
C THR A 321 21.05 -25.29 -11.60
N LYS A 322 20.06 -25.81 -12.31
CA LYS A 322 18.77 -25.18 -12.58
C LYS A 322 17.82 -25.48 -11.42
N ASP A 323 16.89 -24.56 -11.21
CA ASP A 323 15.61 -24.75 -10.53
C ASP A 323 15.63 -24.83 -8.99
N ASP A 324 15.74 -23.68 -8.30
CA ASP A 324 15.62 -23.67 -6.83
C ASP A 324 15.13 -22.35 -6.21
N GLY A 325 14.70 -21.37 -7.01
CA GLY A 325 14.51 -20.00 -6.50
C GLY A 325 13.34 -19.81 -5.51
N ALA A 326 12.32 -20.68 -5.54
CA ALA A 326 11.14 -20.62 -4.69
C ALA A 326 11.17 -21.67 -3.58
N GLU A 327 11.73 -22.84 -3.85
CA GLU A 327 12.01 -23.88 -2.85
C GLU A 327 13.10 -23.42 -1.88
N TYR A 328 14.18 -22.78 -2.37
CA TYR A 328 15.17 -22.10 -1.52
C TYR A 328 14.56 -21.04 -0.60
N VAL A 329 13.64 -20.19 -1.11
CA VAL A 329 12.99 -19.17 -0.29
C VAL A 329 12.04 -19.80 0.73
N ARG A 330 11.30 -20.84 0.35
CA ARG A 330 10.40 -21.57 1.25
C ARG A 330 11.21 -22.27 2.34
N GLY A 331 12.24 -23.01 1.97
CA GLY A 331 13.16 -23.70 2.88
C GLY A 331 13.89 -22.71 3.80
N LEU A 332 14.33 -21.56 3.29
CA LEU A 332 14.91 -20.50 4.11
C LEU A 332 13.89 -19.92 5.09
N CYS A 333 12.68 -19.59 4.64
CA CYS A 333 11.61 -19.09 5.52
C CYS A 333 11.23 -20.11 6.61
N ASP A 334 11.16 -21.39 6.26
CA ASP A 334 10.86 -22.46 7.22
C ASP A 334 12.01 -22.68 8.20
N HIS A 335 13.26 -22.61 7.74
CA HIS A 335 14.42 -22.64 8.62
C HIS A 335 14.43 -21.44 9.59
N LEU A 336 14.20 -20.22 9.09
CA LEU A 336 14.15 -19.00 9.91
C LEU A 336 13.02 -19.04 10.97
N LYS A 337 11.94 -19.80 10.77
CA LYS A 337 10.88 -19.98 11.80
C LYS A 337 11.38 -20.75 13.02
N THR A 338 12.43 -21.56 12.87
CA THR A 338 12.98 -22.39 13.95
C THR A 338 14.11 -21.70 14.72
N LEU A 339 14.59 -20.56 14.24
CA LEU A 339 15.71 -19.82 14.82
C LEU A 339 15.24 -18.76 15.82
N SER A 340 16.13 -18.42 16.75
CA SER A 340 15.95 -17.26 17.63
C SER A 340 16.05 -15.94 16.84
N SER A 341 15.52 -14.87 17.38
CA SER A 341 15.59 -13.52 16.79
C SER A 341 17.05 -13.10 16.60
N VAL A 342 17.91 -13.44 17.56
CA VAL A 342 19.36 -13.20 17.51
C VAL A 342 20.02 -13.96 16.37
N ASP A 343 19.67 -15.23 16.16
CA ASP A 343 20.27 -16.04 15.09
C ASP A 343 19.79 -15.59 13.70
N ILE A 344 18.53 -15.15 13.59
CA ILE A 344 18.01 -14.51 12.37
C ILE A 344 18.83 -13.24 12.06
N LEU A 345 19.13 -12.41 13.07
CA LEU A 345 19.94 -11.21 12.89
C LEU A 345 21.39 -11.53 12.51
N LYS A 346 21.99 -12.60 13.06
CA LYS A 346 23.33 -13.07 12.65
C LYS A 346 23.38 -13.46 11.17
N ILE A 347 22.33 -14.07 10.63
CA ILE A 347 22.22 -14.37 9.19
C ILE A 347 22.21 -13.08 8.36
N PHE A 348 21.50 -12.05 8.81
CA PHE A 348 21.48 -10.75 8.15
C PHE A 348 22.86 -10.06 8.16
N VAL A 349 23.60 -10.16 9.27
CA VAL A 349 24.94 -9.56 9.44
C VAL A 349 26.00 -10.29 8.60
N SER A 350 25.78 -11.55 8.26
CA SER A 350 26.77 -12.39 7.59
C SER A 350 27.12 -11.89 6.19
N ASN A 351 28.42 -11.64 5.97
CA ASN A 351 28.98 -11.27 4.67
C ASN A 351 29.13 -12.45 3.70
N VAL A 352 28.90 -13.68 4.19
CA VAL A 352 29.00 -14.92 3.40
C VAL A 352 27.65 -15.28 2.75
N VAL A 353 26.56 -14.70 3.26
CA VAL A 353 25.19 -14.97 2.82
C VAL A 353 24.79 -13.99 1.71
N GLU A 354 24.09 -14.48 0.68
CA GLU A 354 23.59 -13.66 -0.43
C GLU A 354 22.62 -12.57 0.05
N ASP A 355 22.63 -11.40 -0.61
CA ASP A 355 21.78 -10.26 -0.25
C ASP A 355 20.28 -10.59 -0.23
N ARG A 356 19.83 -11.52 -1.08
CA ARG A 356 18.44 -12.00 -1.08
C ARG A 356 18.06 -12.68 0.24
N SER A 357 18.97 -13.48 0.79
CA SER A 357 18.75 -14.22 2.04
C SER A 357 18.88 -13.31 3.25
N ARG A 358 19.79 -12.33 3.20
CA ARG A 358 19.86 -11.24 4.17
C ARG A 358 18.56 -10.44 4.21
N GLU A 359 17.98 -10.11 3.05
CA GLU A 359 16.71 -9.40 2.96
C GLU A 359 15.53 -10.22 3.52
N ILE A 360 15.48 -11.53 3.26
CA ILE A 360 14.46 -12.42 3.83
C ILE A 360 14.59 -12.51 5.35
N ALA A 361 15.83 -12.65 5.86
CA ALA A 361 16.10 -12.72 7.30
C ALA A 361 15.66 -11.46 8.04
N ILE A 362 16.03 -10.26 7.57
CA ILE A 362 15.65 -9.01 8.25
C ILE A 362 14.14 -8.74 8.20
N ARG A 363 13.46 -9.12 7.12
CA ARG A 363 11.99 -9.03 7.03
C ARG A 363 11.31 -10.01 7.97
N ARG A 364 11.83 -11.23 8.09
CA ARG A 364 11.32 -12.21 9.05
C ARG A 364 11.50 -11.72 10.49
N LEU A 365 12.64 -11.12 10.80
CA LEU A 365 12.89 -10.54 12.12
C LEU A 365 11.91 -9.42 12.45
N GLU A 366 11.61 -8.53 11.49
CA GLU A 366 10.60 -7.48 11.68
C GLU A 366 9.22 -8.06 12.01
N VAL A 367 8.80 -9.11 11.31
CA VAL A 367 7.53 -9.81 11.60
C VAL A 367 7.54 -10.42 13.01
N VAL A 368 8.61 -11.11 13.39
CA VAL A 368 8.73 -11.75 14.71
C VAL A 368 8.67 -10.71 15.84
N LEU A 369 9.36 -9.58 15.69
CA LEU A 369 9.33 -8.49 16.67
C LEU A 369 7.97 -7.77 16.70
N SER A 370 7.29 -7.62 15.55
CA SER A 370 5.94 -7.08 15.49
C SER A 370 4.90 -7.99 16.16
N ASP A 371 5.02 -9.32 15.97
CA ASP A 371 4.22 -10.30 16.67
C ASP A 371 4.48 -10.27 18.18
N HIS A 372 5.71 -9.99 18.60
CA HIS A 372 6.03 -9.79 20.01
C HIS A 372 5.41 -8.52 20.60
N THR A 373 5.56 -7.38 19.93
CA THR A 373 4.91 -6.11 20.31
C THR A 373 3.39 -6.24 20.41
N SER A 374 2.77 -7.05 19.55
CA SER A 374 1.33 -7.36 19.59
C SER A 374 0.94 -8.50 20.53
N LYS A 375 1.87 -8.97 21.39
CA LYS A 375 1.68 -10.02 22.40
C LYS A 375 1.30 -11.40 21.84
N LYS A 376 1.58 -11.67 20.56
CA LYS A 376 1.35 -12.98 19.92
C LYS A 376 2.50 -13.95 20.15
N VAL A 377 3.71 -13.43 20.32
CA VAL A 377 4.94 -14.19 20.57
C VAL A 377 5.66 -13.58 21.77
N GLU A 378 6.27 -14.41 22.62
CA GLU A 378 7.09 -13.91 23.72
C GLU A 378 8.57 -14.06 23.38
N ILE A 379 9.29 -12.93 23.36
CA ILE A 379 10.74 -12.88 23.19
C ILE A 379 11.31 -12.47 24.54
N LYS A 380 12.34 -13.17 25.00
CA LYS A 380 12.94 -12.90 26.32
C LYS A 380 13.70 -11.58 26.31
N LEU A 381 13.67 -10.86 27.43
CA LEU A 381 14.44 -9.61 27.58
C LEU A 381 15.95 -9.80 27.35
N SER A 382 16.52 -10.95 27.75
CA SER A 382 17.92 -11.27 27.47
C SER A 382 18.24 -11.31 25.97
N GLU A 383 17.31 -11.81 25.16
CA GLU A 383 17.43 -11.88 23.71
C GLU A 383 17.33 -10.48 23.08
N MET A 384 16.47 -9.61 23.61
CA MET A 384 16.39 -8.19 23.19
C MET A 384 17.69 -7.44 23.44
N ARG A 385 18.36 -7.68 24.57
CA ARG A 385 19.68 -7.09 24.86
C ARG A 385 20.77 -7.57 23.89
N GLU A 386 20.73 -8.83 23.49
CA GLU A 386 21.65 -9.34 22.45
C GLU A 386 21.38 -8.72 21.08
N LEU A 387 20.10 -8.54 20.71
CA LEU A 387 19.72 -7.82 19.50
C LEU A 387 20.23 -6.37 19.52
N GLN A 388 20.09 -5.67 20.65
CA GLN A 388 20.56 -4.30 20.84
C GLN A 388 22.05 -4.14 20.46
N ALA A 389 22.92 -5.03 20.95
CA ALA A 389 24.34 -4.99 20.64
C ALA A 389 24.62 -5.26 19.14
N LEU A 390 23.95 -6.26 18.56
CA LEU A 390 24.14 -6.63 17.16
C LEU A 390 23.61 -5.58 16.18
N LEU A 391 22.53 -4.88 16.52
CA LEU A 391 21.91 -3.87 15.65
C LEU A 391 22.83 -2.67 15.40
N ILE A 392 23.65 -2.27 16.38
CA ILE A 392 24.64 -1.20 16.15
C ILE A 392 25.68 -1.60 15.12
N SER A 393 26.11 -2.87 15.14
CA SER A 393 27.01 -3.40 14.11
C SER A 393 26.36 -3.43 12.74
N CYS A 394 25.06 -3.78 12.68
CA CYS A 394 24.26 -3.76 11.45
C CYS A 394 24.19 -2.37 10.83
N LEU A 395 23.85 -1.36 11.64
CA LEU A 395 23.69 0.02 11.20
C LEU A 395 24.97 0.60 10.60
N LYS A 396 26.14 0.15 11.08
CA LYS A 396 27.46 0.58 10.58
C LYS A 396 27.90 -0.12 9.29
N GLN A 397 27.21 -1.18 8.83
CA GLN A 397 27.59 -1.89 7.60
C GLN A 397 27.36 -1.04 6.34
N GLU A 398 28.35 -1.06 5.45
CA GLU A 398 28.29 -0.30 4.20
C GLU A 398 27.51 -1.03 3.09
N ARG A 399 27.58 -2.37 3.06
CA ARG A 399 26.84 -3.23 2.12
C ARG A 399 25.42 -3.56 2.60
N ILE A 400 24.58 -2.54 2.79
CA ILE A 400 23.15 -2.71 3.04
C ILE A 400 22.38 -1.91 1.98
N SER A 401 21.45 -2.57 1.28
CA SER A 401 20.55 -1.93 0.31
C SER A 401 19.52 -1.05 1.02
N ASP A 402 18.99 -0.04 0.34
CA ASP A 402 17.99 0.86 0.95
C ASP A 402 16.74 0.12 1.43
N SER A 403 16.33 -0.95 0.74
CA SER A 403 15.22 -1.82 1.16
C SER A 403 15.51 -2.49 2.50
N MET A 404 16.69 -3.12 2.63
CA MET A 404 17.11 -3.77 3.88
C MET A 404 17.29 -2.76 5.01
N PHE A 405 17.86 -1.59 4.72
CA PHE A 405 18.05 -0.53 5.71
C PHE A 405 16.71 0.02 6.23
N LYS A 406 15.69 0.11 5.36
CA LYS A 406 14.34 0.49 5.77
C LYS A 406 13.71 -0.50 6.75
N VAL A 407 13.86 -1.80 6.48
CA VAL A 407 13.37 -2.84 7.40
C VAL A 407 14.17 -2.83 8.70
N LEU A 408 15.49 -2.63 8.62
CA LEU A 408 16.36 -2.51 9.79
C LEU A 408 15.93 -1.36 10.71
N GLY A 409 15.52 -0.21 10.17
CA GLY A 409 14.99 0.90 10.97
C GLY A 409 13.74 0.54 11.77
N LYS A 410 12.83 -0.27 11.20
CA LYS A 410 11.67 -0.79 11.92
C LYS A 410 12.05 -1.78 13.02
N VAL A 411 13.01 -2.67 12.72
CA VAL A 411 13.56 -3.62 13.70
C VAL A 411 14.15 -2.86 14.90
N VAL A 412 14.92 -1.79 14.64
CA VAL A 412 15.45 -0.91 15.69
C VAL A 412 14.31 -0.31 16.52
N ASN A 413 13.25 0.19 15.91
CA ASN A 413 12.10 0.75 16.63
C ASN A 413 11.43 -0.28 17.55
N HIS A 414 11.21 -1.52 17.09
CA HIS A 414 10.65 -2.57 17.94
C HIS A 414 11.53 -2.87 19.16
N VAL A 415 12.85 -2.95 18.96
CA VAL A 415 13.77 -3.18 20.08
C VAL A 415 13.76 -1.98 21.04
N VAL A 416 13.78 -0.75 20.53
CA VAL A 416 13.66 0.47 21.36
C VAL A 416 12.38 0.44 22.19
N TYR A 417 11.24 0.13 21.57
CA TYR A 417 9.93 0.06 22.22
C TYR A 417 9.87 -0.97 23.35
N GLU A 418 10.43 -2.17 23.14
CA GLU A 418 10.42 -3.20 24.19
C GLU A 418 11.41 -2.87 25.32
N MET A 419 12.57 -2.31 24.97
CA MET A 419 13.56 -1.93 25.98
C MET A 419 13.06 -0.78 26.86
N SER A 420 12.34 0.20 26.30
CA SER A 420 11.78 1.31 27.08
C SER A 420 10.66 0.91 28.05
N LYS A 421 9.99 -0.22 27.84
CA LYS A 421 9.00 -0.77 28.79
C LYS A 421 9.62 -1.45 30.00
N HIS A 422 10.83 -1.97 29.85
CA HIS A 422 11.44 -2.88 30.81
C HIS A 422 12.66 -2.29 31.51
N GLN A 423 13.22 -1.20 31.00
CA GLN A 423 14.42 -0.54 31.56
C GLN A 423 14.42 0.98 31.34
N ASP A 424 14.87 1.73 32.36
CA ASP A 424 15.39 3.10 32.26
C ASP A 424 16.82 3.14 31.65
N VAL A 425 17.11 2.32 30.65
CA VAL A 425 18.46 2.25 30.07
C VAL A 425 18.47 2.89 28.69
N ALA A 426 19.03 4.09 28.64
CA ALA A 426 19.40 4.78 27.41
C ALA A 426 20.23 3.87 26.52
N TRP A 427 19.84 3.70 25.25
CA TRP A 427 20.62 2.94 24.28
C TRP A 427 21.76 3.81 23.73
N ASP A 428 22.80 4.02 24.55
CA ASP A 428 23.97 4.85 24.22
C ASP A 428 24.57 4.54 22.85
N GLY A 429 24.70 3.26 22.51
CA GLY A 429 25.23 2.85 21.20
C GLY A 429 24.39 3.34 20.00
N LEU A 430 23.07 3.46 20.16
CA LEU A 430 22.17 4.01 19.14
C LEU A 430 22.25 5.53 19.10
N ARG A 431 22.27 6.16 20.28
CA ARG A 431 22.48 7.61 20.46
C ARG A 431 23.74 8.06 19.71
N ASP A 432 24.87 7.44 20.03
CA ASP A 432 26.18 7.74 19.47
C ASP A 432 26.26 7.42 17.98
N TYR A 433 25.56 6.38 17.51
CA TYR A 433 25.44 6.10 16.08
C TYR A 433 24.73 7.23 15.35
N ILE A 434 23.54 7.65 15.80
CA ILE A 434 22.78 8.70 15.12
C ILE A 434 23.61 9.99 15.13
N ALA A 435 24.11 10.41 16.30
CA ALA A 435 24.93 11.61 16.45
C ALA A 435 26.15 11.61 15.52
N SER A 436 26.95 10.53 15.53
CA SER A 436 28.17 10.45 14.70
C SER A 436 27.90 10.37 13.19
N GLN A 437 26.74 9.81 12.78
CA GLN A 437 26.37 9.68 11.38
C GLN A 437 25.58 10.88 10.84
N SER A 438 25.10 11.80 11.69
CA SER A 438 24.28 12.96 11.29
C SER A 438 24.92 13.77 10.15
N LYS A 439 26.23 13.99 10.20
CA LYS A 439 26.95 14.77 9.19
C LYS A 439 27.37 13.95 7.96
N THR A 440 27.91 12.75 8.18
CA THR A 440 28.56 11.93 7.14
C THR A 440 27.58 11.04 6.37
N LYS A 441 26.56 10.52 7.05
CA LYS A 441 25.51 9.64 6.48
C LYS A 441 24.12 10.15 6.90
N PHE A 442 23.88 11.46 6.73
CA PHE A 442 22.65 12.17 7.14
C PHE A 442 21.37 11.40 6.85
N GLN A 443 21.17 10.95 5.59
CA GLN A 443 19.94 10.25 5.18
C GLN A 443 19.69 8.98 6.00
N ARG A 444 20.74 8.23 6.35
CA ARG A 444 20.63 7.04 7.19
C ARG A 444 20.37 7.41 8.65
N ALA A 445 21.09 8.40 9.18
CA ALA A 445 20.93 8.86 10.56
C ALA A 445 19.50 9.40 10.81
N VAL A 446 19.05 10.33 9.97
CA VAL A 446 17.71 10.93 10.08
C VAL A 446 16.60 9.88 9.88
N TYR A 447 16.80 8.93 8.97
CA TYR A 447 15.83 7.86 8.75
C TYR A 447 15.68 6.95 9.97
N ILE A 448 16.79 6.55 10.60
CA ILE A 448 16.74 5.74 11.83
C ILE A 448 16.06 6.52 12.94
N PHE A 449 16.39 7.80 13.10
CA PHE A 449 15.72 8.66 14.07
C PHE A 449 14.20 8.77 13.81
N GLN A 450 13.79 8.97 12.56
CA GLN A 450 12.36 8.99 12.18
C GLN A 450 11.63 7.67 12.45
N CYS A 451 12.34 6.54 12.46
CA CYS A 451 11.75 5.26 12.79
C CYS A 451 11.42 5.13 14.28
N LEU A 452 12.02 5.95 15.15
CA LEU A 452 11.76 5.96 16.60
C LEU A 452 10.43 6.66 16.88
N THR A 453 9.34 5.90 16.75
CA THR A 453 7.97 6.42 16.85
C THR A 453 7.41 6.35 18.26
N THR A 454 8.23 6.04 19.25
CA THR A 454 7.86 5.86 20.66
C THR A 454 8.52 6.95 21.49
N PRO A 455 7.94 7.34 22.64
CA PRO A 455 8.55 8.35 23.50
C PRO A 455 9.93 7.86 23.96
N LEU A 456 10.92 8.76 23.89
CA LEU A 456 12.29 8.51 24.32
C LEU A 456 12.41 9.07 25.75
N GLY A 457 12.25 8.23 26.76
CA GLY A 457 12.18 8.65 28.17
C GLY A 457 13.48 9.19 28.79
N ASP A 458 14.51 9.43 27.99
CA ASP A 458 15.79 10.00 28.43
C ASP A 458 16.08 11.29 27.65
N ASP A 459 15.88 12.43 28.30
CA ASP A 459 16.18 13.74 27.74
C ASP A 459 17.64 13.84 27.30
N GLU A 460 18.58 13.20 28.00
CA GLU A 460 20.01 13.21 27.66
C GLU A 460 20.25 12.50 26.31
N PHE A 461 19.54 11.40 26.05
CA PHE A 461 19.55 10.75 24.75
C PHE A 461 19.10 11.71 23.65
N VAL A 462 17.95 12.36 23.82
CA VAL A 462 17.38 13.23 22.78
C VAL A 462 18.27 14.45 22.56
N ILE A 463 18.70 15.12 23.64
CA ILE A 463 19.56 16.30 23.59
C ILE A 463 20.86 15.98 22.83
N HIS A 464 21.56 14.90 23.19
CA HIS A 464 22.83 14.53 22.54
C HIS A 464 22.67 14.26 21.04
N VAL A 465 21.59 13.57 20.64
CA VAL A 465 21.30 13.34 19.22
C VAL A 465 21.03 14.68 18.52
N MET A 466 20.28 15.58 19.15
CA MET A 466 19.87 16.86 18.56
C MET A 466 21.01 17.86 18.42
N GLU A 467 21.98 17.88 19.34
CA GLU A 467 23.22 18.67 19.21
C GLU A 467 23.93 18.43 17.87
N ASN A 468 23.81 17.22 17.31
CA ASN A 468 24.46 16.83 16.07
C ASN A 468 23.50 16.79 14.87
N LEU A 469 22.27 16.31 15.05
CA LEU A 469 21.31 16.10 13.97
C LEU A 469 20.56 17.37 13.59
N LEU A 470 20.17 18.19 14.56
CA LEU A 470 19.34 19.39 14.33
C LEU A 470 20.05 20.44 13.46
N PRO A 471 21.37 20.72 13.61
CA PRO A 471 22.08 21.60 12.68
C PRO A 471 22.06 21.09 11.24
N GLU A 472 22.25 19.78 11.03
CA GLU A 472 22.26 19.18 9.70
C GLU A 472 20.86 19.16 9.06
N ILE A 473 19.80 18.95 9.85
CA ILE A 473 18.40 19.13 9.45
C ILE A 473 18.17 20.59 9.03
N SER A 474 18.57 21.54 9.87
CA SER A 474 18.40 22.97 9.62
C SER A 474 19.07 23.39 8.30
N ILE A 475 20.28 22.93 8.02
CA ILE A 475 20.97 23.21 6.74
C ILE A 475 20.19 22.65 5.54
N ARG A 476 19.61 21.45 5.67
CA ARG A 476 18.92 20.73 4.58
C ARG A 476 17.45 21.09 4.43
N LEU A 477 16.88 21.83 5.37
CA LEU A 477 15.59 22.50 5.24
C LEU A 477 15.65 23.69 4.27
N ASN A 478 16.83 24.14 3.85
CA ASN A 478 16.93 25.17 2.81
C ASN A 478 16.32 24.63 1.49
N PRO A 479 15.32 25.32 0.90
CA PRO A 479 14.63 24.84 -0.29
C PRO A 479 15.56 24.58 -1.49
N PRO A 480 15.47 23.41 -2.16
CA PRO A 480 16.22 23.16 -3.38
C PRO A 480 15.89 24.17 -4.48
N ARG A 481 16.89 24.50 -5.31
CA ARG A 481 16.75 25.44 -6.43
C ARG A 481 16.22 24.78 -7.70
N ASP A 482 16.51 23.50 -7.92
CA ASP A 482 16.15 22.75 -9.14
C ASP A 482 15.39 21.44 -8.82
N LEU A 483 14.43 21.06 -9.67
CA LEU A 483 13.68 19.79 -9.58
C LEU A 483 14.45 18.56 -10.11
N LEU A 484 15.67 18.76 -10.64
CA LEU A 484 16.43 17.74 -11.38
C LEU A 484 17.31 16.83 -10.49
N VAL A 485 17.50 17.18 -9.22
CA VAL A 485 18.23 16.37 -8.25
C VAL A 485 17.22 15.58 -7.41
N ASP A 486 17.60 14.37 -6.96
CA ASP A 486 16.77 13.59 -6.03
C ASP A 486 16.49 14.40 -4.76
N ASN A 487 15.32 15.05 -4.72
CA ASN A 487 14.87 15.92 -3.64
C ASN A 487 14.46 15.14 -2.37
N SER A 488 14.85 13.86 -2.28
CA SER A 488 14.70 13.01 -1.09
C SER A 488 15.33 13.65 0.15
N CYS A 489 16.41 14.41 -0.01
CA CYS A 489 17.13 15.05 1.09
C CYS A 489 16.28 16.09 1.84
N TRP A 490 15.59 16.99 1.12
CA TRP A 490 14.73 18.00 1.74
C TRP A 490 13.51 17.36 2.42
N VAL A 491 12.91 16.34 1.79
CA VAL A 491 11.77 15.60 2.37
C VAL A 491 12.17 14.92 3.68
N LEU A 492 13.35 14.28 3.71
CA LEU A 492 13.91 13.67 4.92
C LEU A 492 14.23 14.73 5.99
N ALA A 493 14.77 15.88 5.60
CA ALA A 493 15.00 16.98 6.55
C ALA A 493 13.68 17.52 7.12
N PHE A 494 12.63 17.70 6.30
CA PHE A 494 11.33 18.18 6.75
C PHE A 494 10.64 17.22 7.73
N THR A 495 10.61 15.94 7.38
CA THR A 495 10.03 14.91 8.26
C THR A 495 10.89 14.65 9.50
N GLY A 496 12.22 14.77 9.38
CA GLY A 496 13.14 14.68 10.50
C GLY A 496 13.00 15.85 11.46
N ALA A 497 12.81 17.06 10.95
CA ALA A 497 12.52 18.25 11.74
C ALA A 497 11.25 18.08 12.55
N PHE A 498 10.18 17.56 11.93
CA PHE A 498 8.95 17.26 12.64
C PHE A 498 9.17 16.29 13.82
N CYS A 499 9.83 15.15 13.57
CA CYS A 499 10.12 14.18 14.64
C CYS A 499 11.01 14.80 15.72
N ALA A 500 12.00 15.62 15.34
CA ALA A 500 12.89 16.29 16.28
C ALA A 500 12.11 17.24 17.18
N THR A 501 11.21 18.04 16.60
CA THR A 501 10.39 18.96 17.39
C THR A 501 9.47 18.21 18.34
N ILE A 502 8.79 17.15 17.89
CA ILE A 502 7.92 16.34 18.74
C ILE A 502 8.68 15.78 19.95
N HIS A 503 9.92 15.31 19.75
CA HIS A 503 10.73 14.77 20.86
C HIS A 503 11.38 15.85 21.75
N LEU A 504 11.51 17.10 21.27
CA LEU A 504 12.15 18.18 22.02
C LEU A 504 11.15 19.11 22.72
N ILE A 505 9.86 19.03 22.37
CA ILE A 505 8.91 20.08 22.72
C ILE A 505 8.66 20.19 24.22
N GLU A 506 8.78 19.09 24.95
CA GLU A 506 8.63 19.08 26.41
C GLU A 506 9.92 19.47 27.15
N ILE A 507 11.05 19.57 26.45
CA ILE A 507 12.37 19.86 27.05
C ILE A 507 12.59 21.38 27.11
N PRO A 508 12.52 22.02 28.30
CA PRO A 508 12.55 23.49 28.40
C PRO A 508 13.85 24.10 27.85
N SER A 509 14.97 23.42 28.04
CA SER A 509 16.29 23.88 27.55
C SER A 509 16.39 23.93 26.02
N GLN A 510 15.48 23.26 25.32
CA GLN A 510 15.45 23.15 23.85
C GLN A 510 14.35 24.01 23.22
N ALA A 511 13.63 24.80 24.02
CA ALA A 511 12.47 25.55 23.58
C ALA A 511 12.76 26.54 22.44
N GLU A 512 13.93 27.20 22.47
CA GLU A 512 14.32 28.12 21.40
C GLU A 512 14.64 27.36 20.11
N SER A 513 15.36 26.24 20.21
CA SER A 513 15.67 25.39 19.05
C SER A 513 14.40 24.82 18.39
N VAL A 514 13.38 24.48 19.19
CA VAL A 514 12.05 24.08 18.71
C VAL A 514 11.36 25.21 17.93
N LYS A 515 11.37 26.44 18.47
CA LYS A 515 10.81 27.62 17.79
C LYS A 515 11.51 27.90 16.47
N GLU A 516 12.84 27.88 16.47
CA GLU A 516 13.66 28.12 15.29
C GLU A 516 13.40 27.09 14.19
N ILE A 517 13.37 25.80 14.54
CA ILE A 517 13.17 24.74 13.53
C ILE A 517 11.74 24.74 12.99
N ALA A 518 10.73 24.95 13.83
CA ALA A 518 9.33 25.02 13.40
C ALA A 518 9.10 26.20 12.44
N LYS A 519 9.65 27.38 12.77
CA LYS A 519 9.63 28.53 11.88
C LYS A 519 10.33 28.24 10.56
N LYS A 520 11.50 27.61 10.60
CA LYS A 520 12.25 27.24 9.40
C LYS A 520 11.50 26.26 8.50
N MET A 521 10.78 25.29 9.07
CA MET A 521 9.91 24.38 8.31
C MET A 521 8.82 25.15 7.56
N ILE A 522 8.16 26.09 8.22
CA ILE A 522 7.09 26.91 7.62
C ILE A 522 7.65 27.81 6.51
N ASP A 523 8.75 28.52 6.78
CA ASP A 523 9.40 29.41 5.80
C ASP A 523 9.90 28.64 4.57
N SER A 524 10.45 27.45 4.80
CA SER A 524 10.91 26.55 3.74
C SER A 524 9.76 26.09 2.82
N VAL A 525 8.63 25.68 3.40
CA VAL A 525 7.44 25.30 2.62
C VAL A 525 6.89 26.50 1.85
N ARG A 526 6.87 27.69 2.46
CA ARG A 526 6.41 28.93 1.83
C ARG A 526 7.20 29.24 0.57
N GLU A 527 8.52 29.20 0.67
CA GLU A 527 9.43 29.42 -0.46
C GLU A 527 9.25 28.37 -1.57
N LEU A 528 9.02 27.09 -1.24
CA LEU A 528 8.72 26.05 -2.23
C LEU A 528 7.36 26.24 -2.92
N VAL A 529 6.36 26.75 -2.20
CA VAL A 529 5.05 27.09 -2.76
C VAL A 529 5.18 28.27 -3.73
N GLU A 530 5.90 29.32 -3.35
CA GLU A 530 6.18 30.49 -4.20
C GLU A 530 6.93 30.09 -5.48
N ARG A 531 7.81 29.09 -5.40
CA ARG A 531 8.53 28.51 -6.56
C ARG A 531 7.69 27.53 -7.41
N GLY A 532 6.46 27.23 -7.02
CA GLY A 532 5.60 26.27 -7.72
C GLY A 532 6.04 24.80 -7.61
N MET A 533 6.92 24.46 -6.65
CA MET A 533 7.44 23.10 -6.42
C MET A 533 6.55 22.26 -5.48
N GLU A 534 5.41 22.81 -5.07
CA GLU A 534 4.49 22.24 -4.09
C GLU A 534 4.01 20.81 -4.45
N VAL A 535 3.39 20.62 -5.62
CA VAL A 535 2.68 19.38 -5.98
C VAL A 535 3.62 18.17 -6.07
N GLY A 536 4.88 18.40 -6.42
CA GLY A 536 5.89 17.35 -6.55
C GLY A 536 6.67 17.05 -5.26
N LEU A 537 7.00 18.10 -4.49
CA LEU A 537 7.92 18.01 -3.36
C LEU A 537 7.21 18.15 -2.00
N VAL A 538 6.56 19.29 -1.76
CA VAL A 538 5.86 19.59 -0.48
C VAL A 538 4.77 18.54 -0.22
N ARG A 539 3.98 18.19 -1.24
CA ARG A 539 2.95 17.16 -1.13
C ARG A 539 3.51 15.80 -0.73
N ARG A 540 4.72 15.44 -1.19
CA ARG A 540 5.39 14.19 -0.81
C ARG A 540 5.77 14.23 0.66
N ALA A 541 6.38 15.31 1.12
CA ALA A 541 6.74 15.48 2.52
C ALA A 541 5.51 15.45 3.45
N PHE A 542 4.38 16.03 3.04
CA PHE A 542 3.14 15.94 3.81
C PHE A 542 2.57 14.52 3.86
N ARG A 543 2.70 13.72 2.80
CA ARG A 543 2.28 12.31 2.83
C ARG A 543 3.16 11.48 3.77
N ASP A 544 4.46 11.70 3.72
CA ASP A 544 5.40 11.01 4.61
C ASP A 544 5.14 11.42 6.08
N LEU A 545 4.84 12.70 6.32
CA LEU A 545 4.40 13.21 7.61
C LEU A 545 3.10 12.56 8.09
N GLU A 546 2.11 12.37 7.20
CA GLU A 546 0.86 11.68 7.53
C GLU A 546 1.09 10.28 8.10
N ASP A 547 2.03 9.53 7.52
CA ASP A 547 2.36 8.18 7.97
C ASP A 547 3.19 8.17 9.27
N ILE A 548 3.99 9.21 9.53
CA ILE A 548 4.69 9.39 10.82
C ILE A 548 3.69 9.69 11.93
N VAL A 549 2.79 10.64 11.71
CA VAL A 549 1.77 11.05 12.69
C VAL A 549 0.88 9.87 13.10
N LYS A 550 0.44 9.03 12.15
CA LYS A 550 -0.34 7.82 12.45
C LYS A 550 0.36 6.86 13.42
N LYS A 551 1.69 6.82 13.40
CA LYS A 551 2.49 5.91 14.25
C LYS A 551 2.84 6.51 15.61
N GLN A 552 2.86 7.83 15.73
CA GLN A 552 3.26 8.53 16.96
C GLN A 552 2.06 9.00 17.79
N MET A 553 0.90 9.26 17.17
CA MET A 553 -0.22 9.92 17.84
C MET A 553 -0.77 9.21 19.09
N GLU A 554 -0.49 7.91 19.27
CA GLU A 554 -0.98 7.14 20.42
C GLU A 554 -0.42 7.62 21.76
N TRP A 555 0.73 8.29 21.76
CA TRP A 555 1.38 8.81 22.97
C TRP A 555 1.46 10.33 23.03
N TYR A 556 0.85 11.06 22.09
CA TYR A 556 0.82 12.52 22.17
C TYR A 556 0.08 12.98 23.42
N GLU A 557 0.72 13.90 24.14
CA GLU A 557 0.13 14.63 25.24
C GLU A 557 -0.37 15.99 24.73
N THR A 558 -0.75 16.86 25.68
CA THR A 558 -1.36 18.14 25.36
C THR A 558 -0.42 19.03 24.55
N ILE A 559 0.88 18.96 24.83
CA ILE A 559 1.90 19.81 24.22
C ILE A 559 2.14 19.36 22.76
N GLU A 560 2.34 18.06 22.49
CA GLU A 560 2.52 17.55 21.13
C GLU A 560 1.26 17.78 20.29
N TYR A 561 0.08 17.50 20.85
CA TYR A 561 -1.19 17.73 20.16
C TYR A 561 -1.31 19.20 19.73
N LYS A 562 -1.09 20.13 20.66
CA LYS A 562 -1.19 21.57 20.42
C LYS A 562 -0.18 22.01 19.36
N PHE A 563 1.05 21.50 19.41
CA PHE A 563 2.06 21.77 18.39
C PHE A 563 1.67 21.30 17.00
N VAL A 564 1.22 20.05 16.87
CA VAL A 564 0.80 19.49 15.57
C VAL A 564 -0.35 20.32 14.99
N LYS A 565 -1.33 20.70 15.82
CA LYS A 565 -2.46 21.54 15.40
C LYS A 565 -1.99 22.92 14.94
N GLY A 566 -1.08 23.55 15.69
CA GLY A 566 -0.51 24.84 15.34
C GLY A 566 0.30 24.81 14.04
N LEU A 567 1.20 23.82 13.89
CA LEU A 567 2.00 23.64 12.68
C LEU A 567 1.12 23.40 11.45
N LEU A 568 0.10 22.54 11.55
CA LEU A 568 -0.84 22.29 10.45
C LEU A 568 -1.62 23.54 10.07
N TRP A 569 -2.02 24.35 11.05
CA TRP A 569 -2.73 25.60 10.80
C TRP A 569 -1.84 26.59 10.03
N GLU A 570 -0.61 26.83 10.48
CA GLU A 570 0.33 27.74 9.81
C GLU A 570 0.68 27.25 8.39
N LEU A 571 0.93 25.96 8.20
CA LEU A 571 1.18 25.38 6.87
C LEU A 571 -0.03 25.54 5.95
N HIS A 572 -1.24 25.31 6.46
CA HIS A 572 -2.48 25.45 5.69
C HIS A 572 -2.78 26.91 5.29
N ALA A 573 -2.31 27.87 6.11
CA ALA A 573 -2.47 29.31 5.90
C ALA A 573 -1.51 29.89 4.83
N ILE A 574 -0.50 29.13 4.38
CA ILE A 574 0.44 29.58 3.34
C ILE A 574 -0.31 29.94 2.06
N LYS A 575 -0.15 31.20 1.63
CA LYS A 575 -0.75 31.75 0.41
C LYS A 575 -0.16 31.06 -0.82
N GLY A 576 -1.02 30.70 -1.78
CA GLY A 576 -0.60 30.06 -3.03
C GLY A 576 -0.53 28.53 -2.98
N MET A 577 -0.72 27.90 -1.82
CA MET A 577 -0.76 26.44 -1.70
C MET A 577 -2.04 25.87 -2.36
N LYS A 578 -1.87 24.90 -3.26
CA LYS A 578 -2.98 24.25 -3.99
C LYS A 578 -3.75 23.26 -3.11
N TRP A 579 -4.94 22.92 -3.58
CA TRP A 579 -5.88 22.04 -2.86
C TRP A 579 -5.31 20.63 -2.64
N GLU A 580 -4.48 20.13 -3.57
CA GLU A 580 -3.90 18.79 -3.51
C GLU A 580 -2.91 18.58 -2.36
N SER A 581 -2.29 19.65 -1.83
CA SER A 581 -1.46 19.59 -0.63
C SER A 581 -2.26 19.95 0.62
N LYS A 582 -3.19 20.91 0.53
CA LYS A 582 -4.11 21.26 1.64
C LYS A 582 -4.95 20.07 2.08
N ILE A 583 -5.41 19.23 1.15
CA ILE A 583 -6.17 18.01 1.47
C ILE A 583 -5.35 17.00 2.27
N VAL A 584 -4.02 16.96 2.10
CA VAL A 584 -3.13 16.09 2.89
C VAL A 584 -3.02 16.64 4.31
N LEU A 585 -2.77 17.95 4.47
CA LEU A 585 -2.78 18.60 5.80
C LEU A 585 -4.11 18.41 6.53
N TRP A 586 -5.24 18.53 5.82
CA TRP A 586 -6.57 18.28 6.39
C TRP A 586 -6.73 16.83 6.85
N ARG A 587 -6.24 15.84 6.09
CA ARG A 587 -6.24 14.43 6.51
C ARG A 587 -5.40 14.20 7.76
N ILE A 588 -4.21 14.79 7.85
CA ILE A 588 -3.37 14.73 9.06
C ILE A 588 -4.14 15.32 10.24
N ASN A 589 -4.76 16.49 10.07
CA ASN A 589 -5.57 17.11 11.10
C ASN A 589 -6.72 16.19 11.57
N VAL A 590 -7.41 15.52 10.65
CA VAL A 590 -8.48 14.56 10.97
C VAL A 590 -7.94 13.33 11.71
N ILE A 591 -6.77 12.83 11.33
CA ILE A 591 -6.11 11.70 12.00
C ILE A 591 -5.81 12.05 13.45
N VAL A 592 -5.15 13.19 13.69
CA VAL A 592 -4.79 13.67 15.03
C VAL A 592 -6.06 13.92 15.87
N GLU A 593 -7.06 14.57 15.28
CA GLU A 593 -8.33 14.85 15.96
C GLU A 593 -9.09 13.58 16.37
N ARG A 594 -8.96 12.48 15.63
CA ARG A 594 -9.67 11.23 15.95
C ARG A 594 -8.85 10.28 16.81
N GLY A 595 -7.53 10.28 16.64
CA GLY A 595 -6.63 9.30 17.23
C GLY A 595 -6.12 9.69 18.62
N VAL A 596 -6.00 10.99 18.91
CA VAL A 596 -5.50 11.49 20.20
C VAL A 596 -6.60 11.46 21.26
N ASN A 597 -6.23 11.15 22.50
CA ASN A 597 -7.14 11.08 23.64
C ASN A 597 -7.85 12.42 23.87
N GLU A 598 -9.17 12.40 24.07
CA GLU A 598 -9.98 13.61 24.25
C GLU A 598 -9.48 14.51 25.39
N LYS A 599 -8.90 13.92 26.45
CA LYS A 599 -8.42 14.64 27.62
C LYS A 599 -7.20 15.53 27.37
N VAL A 600 -6.43 15.27 26.31
CA VAL A 600 -5.23 16.04 25.98
C VAL A 600 -5.48 17.06 24.87
N LYS A 601 -6.72 17.15 24.38
CA LYS A 601 -7.07 18.07 23.29
C LYS A 601 -7.23 19.49 23.81
N ASP A 602 -6.15 20.26 23.77
CA ASP A 602 -6.20 21.71 23.91
C ASP A 602 -5.79 22.40 22.60
N LEU A 603 -6.63 23.30 22.10
CA LEU A 603 -6.35 24.01 20.87
C LEU A 603 -5.47 25.24 21.15
N PRO A 604 -4.57 25.61 20.23
CA PRO A 604 -3.83 26.86 20.33
C PRO A 604 -4.80 28.05 20.40
N LYS A 605 -4.70 28.85 21.45
CA LYS A 605 -5.52 30.04 21.69
C LYS A 605 -5.12 31.21 20.78
N ASP A 606 -3.86 31.27 20.38
CA ASP A 606 -3.34 32.27 19.45
C ASP A 606 -2.19 31.72 18.56
N LYS A 607 -1.66 32.59 17.69
CA LYS A 607 -0.65 32.25 16.66
C LYS A 607 0.66 31.71 17.24
N PHE A 608 0.99 31.99 18.50
CA PHE A 608 2.25 31.58 19.13
C PHE A 608 2.03 30.64 20.33
N ASP A 609 0.79 30.47 20.78
CA ASP A 609 0.40 29.64 21.92
C ASP A 609 0.81 28.16 21.80
N TRP A 610 1.01 27.64 20.59
CA TRP A 610 1.50 26.28 20.33
C TRP A 610 3.03 26.13 20.35
N LEU A 611 3.75 27.22 20.52
CA LEU A 611 5.21 27.29 20.73
C LEU A 611 5.57 27.91 22.10
N ASN A 612 4.57 28.21 22.93
CA ASN A 612 4.76 28.66 24.30
C ASN A 612 5.05 27.45 25.19
N LEU A 613 6.33 27.11 25.28
CA LEU A 613 6.84 26.00 26.10
C LEU A 613 7.09 26.48 27.53
N PRO A 614 7.04 25.59 28.54
CA PRO A 614 7.39 25.94 29.91
C PRO A 614 8.80 26.55 29.91
N GLU A 615 8.94 27.79 30.39
CA GLU A 615 10.26 28.38 30.60
C GLU A 615 10.95 27.57 31.70
N ALA A 616 12.23 27.25 31.51
CA ALA A 616 13.02 26.61 32.56
C ALA A 616 13.01 27.55 33.77
N GLU A 617 12.23 27.22 34.81
CA GLU A 617 12.32 27.93 36.08
C GLU A 617 13.77 27.85 36.54
N GLY A 618 14.41 29.01 36.62
CA GLY A 618 15.74 29.13 37.17
C GLY A 618 15.76 28.52 38.55
N PHE A 619 16.86 27.82 38.87
CA PHE A 619 17.20 27.45 40.24
C PHE A 619 17.20 28.70 41.14
N GLU A 620 16.05 29.05 41.72
CA GLU A 620 15.99 29.81 42.96
C GLU A 620 15.97 28.80 44.10
N GLN A 621 17.08 28.76 44.82
CA GLN A 621 17.21 28.12 46.11
C GLN A 621 16.06 28.59 47.03
N SER A 622 15.09 27.73 47.27
CA SER A 622 14.25 27.83 48.47
C SER A 622 14.80 26.88 49.53
N GLU A 623 15.86 27.34 50.21
CA GLU A 623 16.00 27.03 51.62
C GLU A 623 14.73 27.52 52.32
N ASN A 624 13.81 26.60 52.59
CA ASN A 624 12.93 26.54 53.77
C ASN A 624 11.73 25.64 53.43
N LEU A 625 11.75 24.41 53.96
CA LEU A 625 10.64 23.77 54.69
C LEU A 625 11.05 22.34 55.05
N LEU A 626 12.07 22.23 55.91
CA LEU A 626 12.14 21.14 56.90
C LEU A 626 11.28 21.56 58.10
N ALA A 627 9.97 21.35 57.99
CA ALA A 627 9.03 21.28 59.11
C ALA A 627 7.64 20.97 58.57
N ASP A 628 7.35 19.70 58.33
CA ASP A 628 6.21 19.02 58.93
C ASP A 628 5.98 17.65 58.28
N TYR A 629 5.59 16.71 59.12
CA TYR A 629 5.34 15.29 58.89
C TYR A 629 6.56 14.38 59.00
N GLY A 630 6.83 14.00 60.25
CA GLY A 630 7.64 12.84 60.58
C GLY A 630 6.84 11.55 60.41
N PHE A 631 7.50 10.55 59.85
CA PHE A 631 7.64 9.18 60.36
C PHE A 631 8.83 8.52 59.67
#